data_AF-A0A932GTR0-F1
#
_entry.id   AF-A0A932GTR0-F1
#
_cell.length_a   1.000
_cell.length_b   1.000
_cell.length_c   1.000
_cell.angle_alpha   90.00
_cell.angle_beta   90.00
_cell.angle_gamma   90.00
#
_symmetry.space_group_name_H-M   'P 1'
#
loop_
_entity.id
_entity.type
_entity.pdbx_description
1 polymer ?
#
loop_
_entity_poly.entity_id
_entity_poly.type
_entity_poly.pdbx_seq_one_letter_code
_entity_poly.pdbx_strand_id
1 'polypeptide(L)'
;MEALDSRTKKTLRLEKNECGFGYRDSIFKMKDGAHLIITRIAILLKKDGAVNIGYKDTREYFKTRGIAKPTLEEARRAIIDIRTAKLPDISRVGTVGSFFKNPIIAKEKYAALAARYPEMPCFPQKDGRVKIPLAWILDKVCGLKGARHGRVGTHEKQPLAIVNYGGATAREIKDFADELAEAVKEKTGIMPEYEVSLVGNW
;
A
#
# COMPACT_ATOMS: atom_id res chain seq x y z
N MET A 1 -1.99 16.47 16.15
CA MET A 1 -2.76 15.25 16.45
C MET A 1 -2.97 15.18 17.95
N GLU A 2 -4.08 14.60 18.40
CA GLU A 2 -4.34 14.35 19.83
C GLU A 2 -4.37 12.83 20.06
N ALA A 3 -3.69 12.37 21.10
CA ALA A 3 -3.67 10.96 21.49
C ALA A 3 -3.71 10.80 23.02
N LEU A 4 -4.43 9.77 23.49
CA LEU A 4 -4.43 9.35 24.88
C LEU A 4 -3.30 8.33 25.11
N ASP A 5 -2.40 8.60 26.05
CA ASP A 5 -1.44 7.59 26.54
C ASP A 5 -2.19 6.63 27.47
N SER A 6 -2.39 5.39 27.03
CA SER A 6 -3.15 4.40 27.77
C SER A 6 -2.48 3.95 29.08
N ARG A 7 -1.18 4.22 29.27
CA ARG A 7 -0.41 3.90 30.48
C ARG A 7 -0.58 4.98 31.54
N THR A 8 -0.50 6.25 31.14
CA THR A 8 -0.59 7.39 32.06
C THR A 8 -1.98 8.00 32.18
N LYS A 9 -2.90 7.62 31.27
CA LYS A 9 -4.25 8.19 31.11
C LYS A 9 -4.26 9.69 30.80
N LYS A 10 -3.12 10.24 30.34
CA LYS A 10 -3.01 11.65 29.96
C LYS A 10 -3.15 11.81 28.45
N THR A 11 -3.77 12.91 28.06
CA THR A 11 -3.86 13.31 26.66
C THR A 11 -2.61 14.09 26.26
N LEU A 12 -2.04 13.74 25.12
CA LEU A 12 -0.89 14.38 24.51
C LEU A 12 -1.32 15.02 23.19
N ARG A 13 -0.73 16.17 22.88
CA ARG A 13 -0.81 16.80 21.57
C ARG A 13 0.53 16.64 20.88
N LEU A 14 0.49 16.04 19.70
CA LEU A 14 1.67 15.77 18.87
C LEU A 14 1.61 16.62 17.60
N GLU A 15 2.67 17.35 17.34
CA GLU A 15 2.92 18.05 16.09
C GLU A 15 3.37 17.08 14.99
N LYS A 16 3.39 17.56 13.74
CA LYS A 16 3.67 16.73 12.56
C LYS A 16 5.03 16.02 12.64
N ASN A 17 6.06 16.72 13.11
CA ASN A 17 7.42 16.20 13.26
C ASN A 17 7.51 15.14 14.38
N GLU A 18 6.73 15.28 15.45
CA GLU A 18 6.68 14.32 16.56
C GLU A 18 5.98 13.01 16.17
N CYS A 19 5.06 13.05 15.20
CA CYS A 19 4.36 11.85 14.71
C CYS A 19 5.28 10.89 13.92
N GLY A 20 6.48 11.32 13.53
CA GLY A 20 7.45 10.47 12.82
C GLY A 20 6.94 9.87 11.51
N PHE A 21 6.13 10.62 10.75
CA PHE A 21 5.50 10.08 9.53
C PHE A 21 6.53 9.65 8.47
N GLY A 22 6.41 8.39 8.05
CA GLY A 22 7.18 7.77 6.97
C GLY A 22 6.30 7.01 5.98
N TYR A 23 6.92 6.32 5.02
CA TYR A 23 6.17 5.47 4.09
C TYR A 23 5.53 4.29 4.84
N ARG A 24 4.20 4.34 5.00
CA ARG A 24 3.41 3.35 5.77
C ARG A 24 3.85 3.20 7.22
N ASP A 25 4.37 4.28 7.79
CA ASP A 25 4.97 4.26 9.12
C ASP A 25 4.71 5.55 9.90
N SER A 26 4.71 5.43 11.22
CA SER A 26 4.58 6.50 12.19
C SER A 26 4.91 5.96 13.58
N ILE A 27 5.09 6.84 14.56
CA ILE A 27 5.33 6.42 15.95
C ILE A 27 4.25 5.47 16.48
N PHE A 28 3.00 5.61 16.00
CA PHE A 28 1.85 4.81 16.43
C PHE A 28 1.94 3.34 15.98
N LYS A 29 2.82 3.01 15.02
CA LYS A 29 3.13 1.64 14.61
C LYS A 29 4.36 1.07 15.32
N MET A 30 5.15 1.93 15.98
CA MET A 30 6.36 1.55 16.69
C MET A 30 6.05 1.15 18.12
N LYS A 31 6.91 0.35 18.73
CA LYS A 31 6.76 -0.09 20.13
C LYS A 31 6.57 1.10 21.09
N ASP A 32 7.31 2.18 20.83
CA ASP A 32 7.29 3.37 21.68
C ASP A 32 6.00 4.18 21.58
N GLY A 33 5.18 4.01 20.53
CA GLY A 33 3.89 4.69 20.39
C GLY A 33 2.68 3.75 20.38
N ALA A 34 2.88 2.43 20.49
CA ALA A 34 1.80 1.43 20.43
C ALA A 34 0.73 1.58 21.53
N HIS A 35 1.06 2.28 22.62
CA HIS A 35 0.16 2.55 23.73
C HIS A 35 -0.65 3.85 23.55
N LEU A 36 -0.37 4.64 22.51
CA LEU A 36 -1.04 5.89 22.20
C LEU A 36 -2.29 5.64 21.36
N ILE A 37 -3.44 6.11 21.86
CA ILE A 37 -4.73 5.97 21.18
C ILE A 37 -5.09 7.31 20.56
N ILE A 38 -5.14 7.39 19.23
CA ILE A 38 -5.51 8.62 18.52
C ILE A 38 -6.97 8.97 18.81
N THR A 39 -7.21 10.17 19.35
CA THR A 39 -8.56 10.67 19.67
C THR A 39 -9.02 11.75 18.69
N ARG A 40 -8.08 12.55 18.16
CA ARG A 40 -8.38 13.60 17.17
C ARG A 40 -7.26 13.77 16.16
N ILE A 41 -7.64 14.05 14.92
CA ILE A 41 -6.72 14.47 13.86
C ILE A 41 -7.04 15.90 13.46
N ALA A 42 -5.99 16.69 13.23
CA ALA A 42 -6.09 18.03 12.67
C ALA A 42 -5.36 18.03 11.33
N ILE A 43 -6.07 18.45 10.27
CA ILE A 43 -5.54 18.50 8.91
C ILE A 43 -5.59 19.95 8.46
N LEU A 44 -4.44 20.53 8.14
CA LEU A 44 -4.37 21.86 7.56
C LEU A 44 -4.66 21.76 6.05
N LEU A 45 -5.75 22.41 5.61
CA LEU A 45 -6.17 22.46 4.21
C LEU A 45 -5.93 23.86 3.63
N LYS A 46 -5.71 23.92 2.32
CA LYS A 46 -5.60 25.17 1.55
C LYS A 46 -6.82 25.30 0.63
N LYS A 47 -7.55 26.42 0.75
CA LYS A 47 -8.59 26.79 -0.23
C LYS A 47 -7.96 26.98 -1.60
N ASP A 48 -8.62 26.46 -2.64
CA ASP A 48 -8.16 26.54 -4.04
C ASP A 48 -6.71 26.04 -4.23
N GLY A 49 -6.35 25.00 -3.46
CA GLY A 49 -5.06 24.36 -3.57
C GLY A 49 -4.84 23.71 -4.95
N ALA A 50 -3.59 23.68 -5.40
CA ALA A 50 -3.23 23.05 -6.66
C ALA A 50 -3.59 21.55 -6.66
N VAL A 51 -4.22 21.08 -7.73
CA VAL A 51 -4.57 19.68 -7.90
C VAL A 51 -3.33 18.87 -8.24
N ASN A 52 -3.02 17.85 -7.43
CA ASN A 52 -1.90 16.95 -7.70
C ASN A 52 -2.36 15.73 -8.52
N ILE A 53 -2.10 15.78 -9.83
CA ILE A 53 -2.31 14.66 -10.77
C ILE A 53 -1.00 13.95 -11.12
N GLY A 54 -0.01 13.93 -10.21
CA GLY A 54 1.33 13.37 -10.45
C GLY A 54 1.40 11.84 -10.52
N TYR A 55 0.29 11.11 -10.43
CA TYR A 55 0.26 9.64 -10.55
C TYR A 55 -0.05 9.23 -11.99
N LYS A 56 0.48 8.08 -12.43
CA LYS A 56 0.30 7.59 -13.81
C LYS A 56 -1.19 7.52 -14.18
N ASP A 57 -1.98 6.79 -13.39
CA ASP A 57 -3.41 6.58 -13.65
C ASP A 57 -4.19 7.91 -13.71
N THR A 58 -3.89 8.87 -12.83
CA THR A 58 -4.60 10.16 -12.83
C THR A 58 -4.19 11.03 -14.01
N ARG A 59 -2.90 11.07 -14.38
CA ARG A 59 -2.46 11.74 -15.62
C ARG A 59 -3.16 11.16 -16.85
N GLU A 60 -3.22 9.84 -16.94
CA GLU A 60 -3.81 9.14 -18.07
C GLU A 60 -5.34 9.36 -18.14
N TYR A 61 -6.02 9.29 -17.00
CA TYR A 61 -7.45 9.55 -16.90
C TYR A 61 -7.83 10.94 -17.44
N PHE A 62 -7.05 11.97 -17.09
CA PHE A 62 -7.32 13.34 -17.54
C PHE A 62 -6.82 13.60 -18.98
N LYS A 63 -5.66 13.04 -19.36
CA LYS A 63 -5.14 13.14 -20.73
C LYS A 63 -6.11 12.58 -21.75
N THR A 64 -6.67 11.40 -21.49
CA THR A 64 -7.64 10.73 -22.38
C THR A 64 -8.97 11.49 -22.51
N ARG A 65 -9.28 12.38 -21.56
CA ARG A 65 -10.49 13.22 -21.54
C ARG A 65 -10.23 14.66 -22.00
N GLY A 66 -9.00 14.99 -22.41
CA GLY A 66 -8.65 16.35 -22.84
C GLY A 66 -8.66 17.40 -21.72
N ILE A 67 -8.60 16.99 -20.44
CA ILE A 67 -8.67 17.90 -19.30
C ILE A 67 -7.23 18.23 -18.85
N ALA A 68 -6.76 19.45 -19.14
CA ALA A 68 -5.41 19.87 -18.77
C ALA A 68 -5.29 20.36 -17.32
N LYS A 69 -6.34 20.98 -16.78
CA LYS A 69 -6.38 21.60 -15.44
C LYS A 69 -7.66 21.18 -14.71
N PRO A 70 -7.71 19.97 -14.14
CA PRO A 70 -8.90 19.54 -13.41
C PRO A 70 -9.10 20.36 -12.13
N THR A 71 -10.35 20.50 -11.74
CA THR A 71 -10.78 20.99 -10.42
C THR A 71 -10.56 19.92 -9.33
N LEU A 72 -10.66 20.31 -8.06
CA LEU A 72 -10.57 19.37 -6.93
C LEU A 72 -11.70 18.32 -6.95
N GLU A 73 -12.89 18.72 -7.40
CA GLU A 73 -14.04 17.81 -7.55
C GLU A 73 -13.81 16.78 -8.65
N GLU A 74 -13.32 17.21 -9.81
CA GLU A 74 -12.97 16.29 -10.90
C GLU A 74 -11.85 15.34 -10.51
N ALA A 75 -10.84 15.82 -9.77
CA ALA A 75 -9.80 14.98 -9.20
C ALA A 75 -10.34 13.93 -8.23
N ARG A 76 -11.27 14.32 -7.35
CA ARG A 76 -11.96 13.39 -6.45
C ARG A 76 -12.70 12.31 -7.23
N ARG A 77 -13.50 12.70 -8.23
CA ARG A 77 -14.26 11.77 -9.07
C ARG A 77 -13.34 10.82 -9.83
N ALA A 78 -12.29 11.34 -10.46
CA ALA A 78 -11.29 10.52 -11.15
C ALA A 78 -10.64 9.49 -10.22
N ILE A 79 -10.27 9.88 -9.00
CA ILE A 79 -9.69 8.96 -8.01
C ILE A 79 -10.69 7.86 -7.63
N ILE A 80 -11.97 8.20 -7.45
CA ILE A 80 -13.02 7.21 -7.17
C ILE A 80 -13.14 6.23 -8.35
N ASP A 81 -13.32 6.72 -9.57
CA ASP A 81 -13.46 5.88 -10.77
C ASP A 81 -12.27 4.93 -10.95
N ILE A 82 -11.05 5.47 -10.87
CA ILE A 82 -9.81 4.69 -10.99
C ILE A 82 -9.75 3.61 -9.92
N ARG A 83 -10.12 3.92 -8.67
CA ARG A 83 -10.09 2.97 -7.56
C ARG A 83 -11.15 1.89 -7.71
N THR A 84 -12.38 2.26 -8.04
CA THR A 84 -13.49 1.32 -8.28
C THR A 84 -13.18 0.37 -9.43
N ALA A 85 -12.50 0.85 -10.48
CA ALA A 85 -12.13 0.01 -11.61
C ALA A 85 -11.08 -1.06 -11.27
N LYS A 86 -10.18 -0.81 -10.32
CA LYS A 86 -8.98 -1.64 -10.06
C LYS A 86 -8.95 -2.38 -8.73
N LEU A 87 -9.61 -1.84 -7.70
CA LEU A 87 -9.59 -2.42 -6.36
C LEU A 87 -10.76 -3.41 -6.19
N PRO A 88 -10.60 -4.43 -5.33
CA PRO A 88 -11.70 -5.32 -5.00
C PRO A 88 -12.85 -4.54 -4.38
N ASP A 89 -14.08 -4.92 -4.74
CA ASP A 89 -15.28 -4.43 -4.08
C ASP A 89 -15.45 -5.14 -2.74
N ILE A 90 -15.19 -4.42 -1.65
CA ILE A 90 -15.26 -4.93 -0.28
C ILE A 90 -16.67 -5.35 0.15
N SER A 91 -17.71 -4.94 -0.57
CA SER A 91 -19.08 -5.42 -0.34
C SER A 91 -19.31 -6.84 -0.88
N ARG A 92 -18.43 -7.31 -1.78
CA ARG A 92 -18.53 -8.60 -2.46
C ARG A 92 -17.50 -9.61 -2.00
N VAL A 93 -16.31 -9.15 -1.61
CA VAL A 93 -15.20 -10.01 -1.19
C VAL A 93 -14.52 -9.49 0.05
N GLY A 94 -14.01 -10.39 0.89
CA GLY A 94 -13.22 -10.00 2.06
C GLY A 94 -11.81 -9.62 1.65
N THR A 95 -11.38 -8.38 1.94
CA THR A 95 -9.99 -7.95 1.75
C THR A 95 -9.67 -6.78 2.67
N VAL A 96 -8.38 -6.60 2.96
CA VAL A 96 -7.84 -5.46 3.71
C VAL A 96 -7.02 -4.52 2.81
N GLY A 97 -7.18 -4.66 1.49
CA GLY A 97 -6.43 -3.89 0.51
C GLY A 97 -5.03 -4.48 0.28
N SER A 98 -4.06 -3.61 0.02
CA SER A 98 -2.67 -4.04 -0.19
C SER A 98 -2.12 -4.75 1.06
N PHE A 99 -1.80 -6.03 0.91
CA PHE A 99 -1.36 -6.88 2.02
C PHE A 99 0.11 -6.63 2.40
N PHE A 100 0.91 -6.23 1.41
CA PHE A 100 2.33 -5.93 1.53
C PHE A 100 2.65 -4.50 1.11
N LYS A 101 3.70 -3.94 1.71
CA LYS A 101 4.28 -2.67 1.30
C LYS A 101 5.07 -2.83 -0.01
N ASN A 102 5.26 -1.73 -0.73
CA ASN A 102 6.21 -1.70 -1.84
C ASN A 102 7.64 -1.64 -1.26
N PRO A 103 8.54 -2.57 -1.62
CA PRO A 103 9.90 -2.58 -1.11
C PRO A 103 10.67 -1.35 -1.57
N ILE A 104 11.50 -0.82 -0.66
CA ILE A 104 12.48 0.25 -0.94
C ILE A 104 13.86 -0.38 -0.80
N ILE A 105 14.61 -0.50 -1.90
CA ILE A 105 15.87 -1.23 -1.96
C ILE A 105 17.03 -0.34 -2.41
N ALA A 106 18.26 -0.81 -2.18
CA ALA A 106 19.47 -0.17 -2.67
C ALA A 106 19.50 -0.10 -4.21
N LYS A 107 20.12 0.94 -4.75
CA LYS A 107 20.17 1.22 -6.19
C LYS A 107 20.88 0.10 -6.96
N GLU A 108 21.90 -0.50 -6.37
CA GLU A 108 22.71 -1.58 -6.93
C GLU A 108 21.86 -2.85 -7.09
N LYS A 109 21.05 -3.17 -6.06
CA LYS A 109 20.12 -4.30 -6.12
C LYS A 109 19.04 -4.08 -7.18
N TYR A 110 18.53 -2.85 -7.30
CA TYR A 110 17.61 -2.51 -8.38
C TYR A 110 18.25 -2.68 -9.75
N ALA A 111 19.49 -2.22 -9.95
CA ALA A 111 20.19 -2.35 -11.24
C ALA A 111 20.34 -3.83 -11.67
N ALA A 112 20.70 -4.72 -10.73
CA ALA A 112 20.76 -6.16 -10.99
C ALA A 112 19.38 -6.75 -11.37
N LEU A 113 18.31 -6.33 -10.68
CA LEU A 113 16.95 -6.76 -11.01
C LEU A 113 16.47 -6.21 -12.35
N ALA A 114 16.76 -4.95 -12.67
CA ALA A 114 16.38 -4.32 -13.93
C ALA A 114 17.10 -4.94 -15.13
N ALA A 115 18.33 -5.42 -14.96
CA ALA A 115 19.04 -6.18 -16.00
C ALA A 115 18.32 -7.51 -16.33
N ARG A 116 17.75 -8.18 -15.32
CA ARG A 116 16.97 -9.42 -15.49
C ARG A 116 15.52 -9.15 -15.92
N TYR A 117 14.95 -8.03 -15.49
CA TYR A 117 13.56 -7.65 -15.71
C TYR A 117 13.48 -6.21 -16.25
N PRO A 118 13.76 -5.98 -17.56
CA PRO A 118 13.92 -4.64 -18.13
C PRO A 118 12.69 -3.73 -18.02
N GLU A 119 11.49 -4.31 -17.93
CA GLU A 119 10.24 -3.56 -17.79
C GLU A 119 9.88 -3.21 -16.34
N MET A 120 10.74 -3.54 -15.36
CA MET A 120 10.46 -3.33 -13.94
C MET A 120 10.33 -1.82 -13.64
N PRO A 121 9.16 -1.37 -13.16
CA PRO A 121 8.96 0.03 -12.82
C PRO A 121 9.75 0.41 -11.57
N CYS A 122 10.28 1.63 -11.56
CA CYS A 122 10.99 2.18 -10.42
C CYS A 122 10.50 3.57 -10.03
N PHE A 123 10.60 3.86 -8.74
CA PHE A 123 10.34 5.16 -8.16
C PHE A 123 11.54 5.57 -7.32
N PRO A 124 12.46 6.40 -7.84
CA PRO A 124 13.60 6.91 -7.09
C PRO A 124 13.15 7.62 -5.80
N GLN A 125 13.86 7.38 -4.71
CA GLN A 125 13.68 8.04 -3.42
C GLN A 125 14.77 9.11 -3.22
N LYS A 126 14.52 10.05 -2.31
CA LYS A 126 15.45 11.18 -2.06
C LYS A 126 16.80 10.73 -1.48
N ASP A 127 16.83 9.60 -0.80
CA ASP A 127 18.03 9.00 -0.20
C ASP A 127 18.82 8.10 -1.18
N GLY A 128 18.49 8.17 -2.48
CA GLY A 128 19.15 7.38 -3.52
C GLY A 128 18.64 5.93 -3.65
N ARG A 129 17.79 5.47 -2.73
CA ARG A 129 17.14 4.14 -2.85
C ARG A 129 16.04 4.16 -3.89
N VAL A 130 15.57 2.97 -4.25
CA VAL A 130 14.54 2.77 -5.27
C VAL A 130 13.36 2.02 -4.68
N LYS A 131 12.16 2.60 -4.81
CA LYS A 131 10.91 1.93 -4.47
C LYS A 131 10.37 1.18 -5.68
N ILE A 132 10.03 -0.09 -5.49
CA ILE A 132 9.54 -0.97 -6.57
C ILE A 132 8.08 -1.34 -6.29
N PRO A 133 7.16 -1.23 -7.26
CA PRO A 133 5.80 -1.72 -7.13
C PRO A 133 5.77 -3.25 -6.97
N LEU A 134 5.41 -3.72 -5.77
CA LEU A 134 5.35 -5.16 -5.49
C LEU A 134 4.20 -5.83 -6.27
N ALA A 135 3.13 -5.08 -6.58
CA ALA A 135 2.08 -5.56 -7.48
C ALA A 135 2.63 -5.98 -8.86
N TRP A 136 3.63 -5.25 -9.37
CA TRP A 136 4.25 -5.57 -10.65
C TRP A 136 5.09 -6.85 -10.55
N ILE A 137 5.82 -7.04 -9.44
CA ILE A 137 6.58 -8.27 -9.21
C ILE A 137 5.63 -9.47 -9.11
N LEU A 138 4.57 -9.36 -8.29
CA LEU A 138 3.59 -10.43 -8.13
C LEU A 138 2.91 -10.79 -9.47
N ASP A 139 2.61 -9.82 -10.32
CA ASP A 139 2.05 -10.06 -11.66
C ASP A 139 3.09 -10.62 -12.64
N LYS A 140 4.14 -9.85 -12.94
CA LYS A 140 5.03 -10.08 -14.09
C LYS A 140 6.19 -11.02 -13.81
N VAL A 141 6.63 -11.13 -12.56
CA VAL A 141 7.76 -11.97 -12.17
C VAL A 141 7.28 -13.29 -11.58
N CYS A 142 6.25 -13.24 -10.74
CA CYS A 142 5.72 -14.42 -10.07
C CYS A 142 4.52 -15.06 -10.80
N GLY A 143 3.81 -14.32 -11.67
CA GLY A 143 2.61 -14.84 -12.35
C GLY A 143 1.40 -15.05 -11.43
N LEU A 144 1.38 -14.39 -10.27
CA LEU A 144 0.44 -14.63 -9.18
C LEU A 144 -0.76 -13.67 -9.19
N LYS A 145 -1.02 -12.95 -10.29
CA LYS A 145 -2.22 -12.10 -10.41
C LYS A 145 -3.45 -12.94 -10.72
N GLY A 146 -4.48 -12.84 -9.86
CA GLY A 146 -5.68 -13.66 -9.96
C GLY A 146 -5.47 -15.11 -9.50
N ALA A 147 -4.33 -15.43 -8.88
CA ALA A 147 -4.07 -16.75 -8.33
C ALA A 147 -5.09 -17.08 -7.22
N ARG A 148 -5.50 -18.35 -7.12
CA ARG A 148 -6.51 -18.79 -6.15
C ARG A 148 -6.15 -20.16 -5.58
N HIS A 149 -6.02 -20.23 -4.26
CA HIS A 149 -5.83 -21.46 -3.47
C HIS A 149 -7.07 -21.66 -2.59
N GLY A 150 -8.02 -22.47 -3.08
CA GLY A 150 -9.30 -22.72 -2.41
C GLY A 150 -10.11 -21.43 -2.19
N ARG A 151 -10.17 -21.00 -0.92
CA ARG A 151 -10.96 -19.84 -0.45
C ARG A 151 -10.17 -18.52 -0.44
N VAL A 152 -8.87 -18.57 -0.66
CA VAL A 152 -7.98 -17.39 -0.66
C VAL A 152 -7.38 -17.20 -2.05
N GLY A 153 -7.09 -15.96 -2.44
CA GLY A 153 -6.36 -15.68 -3.65
C GLY A 153 -5.89 -14.23 -3.74
N THR A 154 -5.23 -13.87 -4.83
CA THR A 154 -4.97 -12.46 -5.17
C THR A 154 -6.07 -11.92 -6.07
N HIS A 155 -6.32 -10.62 -6.04
CA HIS A 155 -7.32 -10.01 -6.92
C HIS A 155 -6.82 -9.90 -8.37
N GLU A 156 -7.70 -10.20 -9.33
CA GLU A 156 -7.44 -10.20 -10.78
C GLU A 156 -6.89 -8.87 -11.33
N LYS A 157 -7.24 -7.74 -10.70
CA LYS A 157 -6.80 -6.39 -11.11
C LYS A 157 -5.78 -5.77 -10.17
N GLN A 158 -5.60 -6.34 -8.98
CA GLN A 158 -4.71 -5.80 -7.95
C GLN A 158 -4.06 -6.94 -7.18
N PRO A 159 -2.93 -7.49 -7.66
CA PRO A 159 -2.30 -8.66 -7.05
C PRO A 159 -1.77 -8.42 -5.63
N LEU A 160 -1.62 -7.16 -5.21
CA LEU A 160 -1.33 -6.83 -3.81
C LEU A 160 -2.50 -7.09 -2.86
N ALA A 161 -3.73 -7.18 -3.37
CA ALA A 161 -4.90 -7.45 -2.55
C ALA A 161 -5.13 -8.95 -2.44
N ILE A 162 -4.90 -9.49 -1.25
CA ILE A 162 -5.34 -10.84 -0.89
C ILE A 162 -6.85 -10.78 -0.63
N VAL A 163 -7.56 -11.76 -1.18
CA VAL A 163 -9.01 -11.86 -1.23
C VAL A 163 -9.46 -13.14 -0.55
N ASN A 164 -10.41 -13.02 0.35
CA ASN A 164 -11.21 -14.09 0.92
C ASN A 164 -12.51 -14.22 0.10
N TYR A 165 -12.65 -15.33 -0.61
CA TYR A 165 -13.82 -15.66 -1.44
C TYR A 165 -14.98 -16.27 -0.63
N GLY A 166 -14.87 -16.31 0.69
CA GLY A 166 -15.88 -16.81 1.61
C GLY A 166 -15.32 -17.90 2.52
N GLY A 167 -15.42 -17.69 3.83
CA GLY A 167 -15.11 -18.70 4.85
C GLY A 167 -13.62 -19.02 5.05
N ALA A 168 -12.68 -18.27 4.45
CA ALA A 168 -11.27 -18.47 4.74
C ALA A 168 -10.93 -18.10 6.19
N THR A 169 -10.11 -18.91 6.83
CA THR A 169 -9.57 -18.68 8.17
C THR A 169 -8.38 -17.71 8.13
N ALA A 170 -8.05 -17.12 9.27
CA ALA A 170 -6.86 -16.27 9.39
C ALA A 170 -5.56 -17.03 9.04
N ARG A 171 -5.47 -18.32 9.38
CA ARG A 171 -4.34 -19.18 9.04
C ARG A 171 -4.20 -19.34 7.53
N GLU A 172 -5.27 -19.69 6.82
CA GLU A 172 -5.23 -19.83 5.36
C GLU A 172 -4.81 -18.53 4.66
N ILE A 173 -5.28 -17.38 5.14
CA ILE A 173 -4.88 -16.08 4.60
C ILE A 173 -3.39 -15.83 4.85
N LYS A 174 -2.90 -16.13 6.06
CA LYS A 174 -1.49 -15.95 6.41
C LYS A 174 -0.58 -16.89 5.63
N ASP A 175 -0.92 -18.16 5.54
CA ASP A 175 -0.13 -19.17 4.82
C ASP A 175 -0.03 -18.79 3.35
N PHE A 176 -1.15 -18.39 2.72
CA PHE A 176 -1.13 -17.87 1.35
C PHE A 176 -0.26 -16.61 1.22
N ALA A 177 -0.31 -15.69 2.19
CA ALA A 177 0.54 -14.52 2.17
C ALA A 177 2.04 -14.87 2.29
N ASP A 178 2.41 -15.81 3.15
CA ASP A 178 3.77 -16.30 3.28
C ASP A 178 4.26 -16.98 1.99
N GLU A 179 3.40 -17.74 1.30
CA GLU A 179 3.67 -18.30 -0.04
C GLU A 179 3.99 -17.19 -1.07
N LEU A 180 3.19 -16.12 -1.11
CA LEU A 180 3.45 -14.97 -1.99
C LEU A 180 4.79 -14.30 -1.64
N ALA A 181 5.11 -14.16 -0.35
CA ALA A 181 6.33 -13.55 0.12
C ALA A 181 7.57 -14.37 -0.27
N GLU A 182 7.53 -15.69 -0.09
CA GLU A 182 8.61 -16.59 -0.50
C GLU A 182 8.77 -16.64 -2.03
N ALA A 183 7.68 -16.64 -2.80
CA ALA A 183 7.76 -16.57 -4.25
C ALA A 183 8.47 -15.29 -4.73
N VAL A 184 8.19 -14.14 -4.12
CA VAL A 184 8.89 -12.88 -4.41
C VAL A 184 10.37 -12.98 -4.03
N LYS A 185 10.67 -13.54 -2.86
CA LYS A 185 12.05 -13.70 -2.38
C LYS A 185 12.86 -14.64 -3.25
N GLU A 186 12.30 -15.76 -3.69
CA GLU A 186 12.97 -16.69 -4.59
C GLU A 186 13.34 -16.03 -5.93
N LYS A 187 12.42 -15.25 -6.52
CA LYS A 187 12.64 -14.65 -7.85
C LYS A 187 13.46 -13.35 -7.82
N THR A 188 13.49 -12.63 -6.70
CA THR A 188 14.07 -11.27 -6.62
C THR A 188 15.05 -11.07 -5.46
N GLY A 189 15.14 -12.00 -4.52
CA GLY A 189 15.87 -11.86 -3.26
C GLY A 189 15.29 -10.80 -2.32
N ILE A 190 14.10 -10.26 -2.59
CA ILE A 190 13.43 -9.27 -1.74
C ILE A 190 12.44 -10.00 -0.85
N MET A 191 12.50 -9.78 0.47
CA MET A 191 11.44 -10.21 1.38
C MET A 191 10.37 -9.11 1.48
N PRO A 192 9.11 -9.35 1.07
CA PRO A 192 8.03 -8.40 1.29
C PRO A 192 7.76 -8.14 2.77
N GLU A 193 7.44 -6.89 3.10
CA GLU A 193 6.99 -6.51 4.44
C GLU A 193 5.46 -6.39 4.46
N TYR A 194 4.81 -6.95 5.47
CA TYR A 194 3.38 -6.78 5.69
C TYR A 194 3.00 -5.29 5.86
N GLU A 195 1.98 -4.85 5.14
CA GLU A 195 1.32 -3.55 5.37
C GLU A 195 0.25 -3.67 6.46
N VAL A 196 -0.40 -4.84 6.51
CA VAL A 196 -1.47 -5.18 7.45
C VAL A 196 -0.92 -5.47 8.85
N SER A 197 -1.76 -5.29 9.85
CA SER A 197 -1.48 -5.74 11.22
C SER A 197 -2.04 -7.14 11.42
N LEU A 198 -1.18 -8.08 11.79
CA LEU A 198 -1.59 -9.40 12.22
C LEU A 198 -1.91 -9.33 13.72
N VAL A 199 -3.12 -9.71 14.15
CA VAL A 199 -3.56 -9.69 15.56
C VAL A 199 -4.06 -11.06 16.03
N GLY A 200 -3.38 -11.67 17.02
CA GLY A 200 -3.73 -12.97 17.58
C GLY A 200 -2.59 -13.99 17.51
N ASN A 201 -2.89 -15.23 17.91
CA ASN A 201 -2.02 -16.38 17.73
C ASN A 201 -2.63 -17.27 16.65
N TRP A 202 -1.86 -17.55 15.60
CA TRP A 202 -2.19 -18.47 14.51
C TRP A 202 -1.24 -19.66 14.60
#